data_AF-A0A7L1LWA9-F1
#
_entry.id   AF-A0A7L1LWA9-F1
#
_cell.length_a   1.000
_cell.length_b   1.000
_cell.length_c   1.000
_cell.angle_alpha   90.00
_cell.angle_beta   90.00
_cell.angle_gamma   90.00
#
_symmetry.space_group_name_H-M   'P 1'
#
loop_
_entity.id
_entity.type
_entity.pdbx_description
1 polymer ?
#
loop_
_entity_poly.entity_id
_entity_poly.type
_entity_poly.pdbx_seq_one_letter_code
_entity_poly.pdbx_strand_id
1 'polypeptide(L)'
;RVVLPCSVQEYQVGQLYSVAEASKNETGGGEGIQVLKNEPYEQDGEKGQYTHKIYHLKSKVPGFVRMIAPEGSLVFHEKAWNAYPYCRTIVTNEYMKDDFFIKIETWHKPDLGTTENVHNLDANTWKSVEVVHIDIADRTQVEPGDYKAEEDPALFQSVKTKRGPLGPNWKKELATDEECPKMCAYKLVTIKFKWWGLQNKVENFIQKQEKRIFTNFHRQLFCWIDKWIELTMEDIRRMEDETQKELEAVR
;
A
#
# COMPACT_ATOMS: atom_id res chain seq x y z
N ARG A 1 5.84 -5.35 -8.00
CA ARG A 1 5.82 -4.26 -9.00
C ARG A 1 4.38 -4.02 -9.43
N VAL A 2 3.89 -2.77 -9.40
CA VAL A 2 2.52 -2.42 -9.77
C VAL A 2 2.57 -1.34 -10.85
N VAL A 3 2.23 -1.69 -12.09
CA VAL A 3 2.10 -0.74 -13.20
C VAL A 3 0.75 -0.07 -13.11
N LEU A 4 0.66 1.23 -13.40
CA LEU A 4 -0.58 2.01 -13.31
C LEU A 4 -0.71 3.00 -14.48
N PRO A 5 -1.94 3.24 -14.99
CA PRO A 5 -2.25 4.24 -16.00
C PRO A 5 -2.43 5.64 -15.37
N CYS A 6 -1.42 6.07 -14.63
CA CYS A 6 -1.33 7.42 -14.07
C CYS A 6 0.13 7.88 -14.10
N SER A 7 0.35 9.18 -13.92
CA SER A 7 1.69 9.73 -13.76
C SER A 7 2.19 9.53 -12.32
N VAL A 8 3.50 9.67 -12.14
CA VAL A 8 4.13 9.68 -10.80
C VAL A 8 3.54 10.82 -9.96
N GLN A 9 3.29 11.99 -10.55
CA GLN A 9 2.71 13.13 -9.84
C GLN A 9 1.25 12.89 -9.43
N GLU A 10 0.44 12.32 -10.33
CA GLU A 10 -0.95 11.95 -10.03
C GLU A 10 -1.02 10.89 -8.93
N TYR A 11 -0.13 9.89 -8.96
CA TYR A 11 -0.08 8.84 -7.95
C TYR A 11 0.19 9.38 -6.55
N GLN A 12 0.99 10.45 -6.40
CA GLN A 12 1.24 11.05 -5.09
C GLN A 12 -0.06 11.48 -4.40
N VAL A 13 -0.95 12.15 -5.13
CA VAL A 13 -2.26 12.58 -4.64
C VAL A 13 -3.19 11.38 -4.45
N GLY A 14 -3.31 10.52 -5.48
CA GLY A 14 -4.22 9.38 -5.46
C GLY A 14 -3.89 8.36 -4.37
N GLN A 15 -2.61 8.15 -4.06
CA GLN A 15 -2.18 7.28 -2.98
C GLN A 15 -2.65 7.82 -1.62
N LEU A 16 -2.43 9.10 -1.34
CA LEU A 16 -2.79 9.69 -0.04
C LEU A 16 -4.32 9.71 0.17
N TYR A 17 -5.07 10.09 -0.87
CA TYR A 17 -6.54 9.98 -0.87
C TYR A 17 -6.99 8.55 -0.57
N SER A 18 -6.44 7.57 -1.31
CA SER A 18 -6.88 6.17 -1.19
C SER A 18 -6.49 5.57 0.16
N VAL A 19 -5.36 5.99 0.76
CA VAL A 19 -4.99 5.58 2.11
C VAL A 19 -5.98 6.12 3.15
N ALA A 20 -6.42 7.37 3.03
CA ALA A 20 -7.41 7.95 3.92
C ALA A 20 -8.74 7.18 3.85
N GLU A 21 -9.27 6.95 2.64
CA GLU A 21 -10.52 6.22 2.43
C GLU A 21 -10.43 4.75 2.88
N ALA A 22 -9.34 4.06 2.53
CA ALA A 22 -9.12 2.68 2.99
C ALA A 22 -9.01 2.62 4.52
N SER A 23 -8.40 3.61 5.16
CA SER A 23 -8.32 3.67 6.62
C SER A 23 -9.68 3.79 7.28
N LYS A 24 -10.60 4.58 6.69
CA LYS A 24 -11.98 4.70 7.16
C LYS A 24 -12.74 3.38 7.02
N ASN A 25 -12.61 2.72 5.87
CA ASN A 25 -13.28 1.44 5.61
C ASN A 25 -12.81 0.31 6.55
N GLU A 26 -11.56 0.37 7.00
CA GLU A 26 -10.96 -0.64 7.88
C GLU A 26 -11.12 -0.35 9.37
N THR A 27 -11.74 0.78 9.77
CA THR A 27 -11.85 1.18 11.17
C THR A 27 -13.29 1.11 11.68
N GLY A 28 -13.50 0.41 12.79
CA GLY A 28 -14.80 0.27 13.45
C GLY A 28 -14.81 -0.81 14.54
N GLY A 29 -15.70 -0.66 15.53
CA GLY A 29 -15.92 -1.67 16.57
C GLY A 29 -14.72 -1.91 17.50
N GLY A 30 -13.88 -0.89 17.74
CA GLY A 30 -12.67 -0.98 18.56
C GLY A 30 -11.44 -1.57 17.87
N GLU A 31 -11.54 -1.88 16.57
CA GLU A 31 -10.41 -2.33 15.72
C GLU A 31 -10.18 -1.33 14.57
N GLY A 32 -8.96 -1.28 14.04
CA GLY A 32 -8.62 -0.39 12.92
C GLY A 32 -7.36 0.43 13.13
N ILE A 33 -7.33 1.60 12.48
CA ILE A 33 -6.14 2.43 12.32
C ILE A 33 -6.25 3.67 13.19
N GLN A 34 -5.26 3.88 14.06
CA GLN A 34 -5.10 5.11 14.83
C GLN A 34 -3.91 5.90 14.29
N VAL A 35 -4.10 7.17 13.94
CA VAL A 35 -3.00 8.07 13.55
C VAL A 35 -2.48 8.78 14.80
N LEU A 36 -1.20 8.57 15.14
CA LEU A 36 -0.55 9.25 16.27
C LEU A 36 0.20 10.51 15.85
N LYS A 37 0.83 10.46 14.67
CA LYS A 37 1.58 11.57 14.09
C LYS A 37 1.36 11.63 12.59
N ASN A 38 1.23 12.85 12.09
CA ASN A 38 1.29 13.17 10.68
C ASN A 38 1.95 14.55 10.55
N GLU A 39 3.26 14.58 10.37
CA GLU A 39 4.04 15.83 10.41
C GLU A 39 5.13 15.85 9.32
N PRO A 40 5.47 17.03 8.77
CA PRO A 40 6.62 17.14 7.88
C PRO A 40 7.91 16.82 8.66
N TYR A 41 8.89 16.24 7.98
CA TYR A 41 10.21 15.98 8.55
C TYR A 41 11.33 16.42 7.60
N GLU A 42 12.48 16.72 8.19
CA GLU A 42 13.75 16.94 7.50
C GLU A 42 14.85 16.24 8.30
N GLN A 43 15.53 15.28 7.68
CA GLN A 43 16.61 14.52 8.29
C GLN A 43 17.68 14.19 7.25
N ASP A 44 18.95 14.46 7.56
CA ASP A 44 20.10 14.13 6.69
C ASP A 44 19.96 14.63 5.23
N GLY A 45 19.26 15.75 5.03
CA GLY A 45 18.96 16.33 3.72
C GLY A 45 17.75 15.74 2.98
N GLU A 46 17.14 14.68 3.51
CA GLU A 46 15.85 14.14 3.05
C GLU A 46 14.71 14.93 3.69
N LYS A 47 13.74 15.36 2.87
CA LYS A 47 12.52 16.05 3.31
C LYS A 47 11.31 15.27 2.87
N GLY A 48 10.28 15.23 3.71
CA GLY A 48 9.06 14.53 3.37
C GLY A 48 7.99 14.63 4.45
N GLN A 49 7.05 13.68 4.42
CA GLN A 49 6.06 13.50 5.48
C GLN A 49 6.38 12.27 6.33
N TYR A 50 6.36 12.45 7.64
CA TYR A 50 6.46 11.38 8.61
C TYR A 50 5.06 11.05 9.14
N THR A 51 4.72 9.77 9.17
CA THR A 51 3.52 9.29 9.87
C THR A 51 3.85 8.19 10.86
N HIS A 52 3.11 8.19 11.97
CA HIS A 52 3.11 7.11 12.95
C HIS A 52 1.67 6.67 13.17
N LYS A 53 1.37 5.43 12.82
CA LYS A 53 0.05 4.82 12.99
C LYS A 53 0.13 3.58 13.88
N ILE A 54 -0.98 3.27 14.54
CA ILE A 54 -1.18 2.02 15.27
C ILE A 54 -2.29 1.22 14.61
N TYR A 55 -2.01 -0.05 14.31
CA TYR A 55 -2.97 -1.02 13.83
C TYR A 55 -3.44 -1.93 14.97
N HIS A 56 -4.73 -1.87 15.27
CA HIS A 56 -5.40 -2.71 16.25
C HIS A 56 -6.08 -3.87 15.51
N LEU A 57 -5.41 -5.03 15.44
CA LEU A 57 -5.78 -6.14 14.53
C LEU A 57 -6.42 -7.35 15.24
N LYS A 58 -7.09 -7.15 16.37
CA LYS A 58 -7.51 -8.24 17.28
C LYS A 58 -8.27 -9.36 16.57
N SER A 59 -9.37 -9.10 15.87
CA SER A 59 -10.13 -10.12 15.12
C SER A 59 -9.62 -10.33 13.69
N LYS A 60 -8.86 -9.37 13.14
CA LYS A 60 -8.37 -9.35 11.76
C LYS A 60 -7.17 -10.26 11.47
N VAL A 61 -6.47 -10.75 12.49
CA VAL A 61 -5.38 -11.74 12.30
C VAL A 61 -5.87 -13.20 12.25
N PRO A 62 -5.14 -14.12 11.59
CA PRO A 62 -5.52 -15.54 11.53
C PRO A 62 -5.71 -16.17 12.91
N GLY A 63 -6.65 -17.12 13.01
CA GLY A 63 -6.97 -17.79 14.28
C GLY A 63 -5.76 -18.45 14.96
N PHE A 64 -4.83 -19.03 14.20
CA PHE A 64 -3.61 -19.62 14.76
C PHE A 64 -2.65 -18.58 15.35
N VAL A 65 -2.62 -17.35 14.83
CA VAL A 65 -1.84 -16.24 15.40
C VAL A 65 -2.51 -15.75 16.69
N ARG A 66 -3.84 -15.62 16.68
CA ARG A 66 -4.61 -15.24 17.88
C ARG A 66 -4.45 -16.21 19.04
N MET A 67 -4.37 -17.52 18.75
CA MET A 67 -4.25 -18.56 19.77
C MET A 67 -2.92 -18.52 20.54
N ILE A 68 -1.85 -18.02 19.91
CA ILE A 68 -0.50 -18.00 20.49
C ILE A 68 -0.06 -16.60 20.95
N ALA A 69 -0.76 -15.56 20.49
CA ALA A 69 -0.47 -14.18 20.83
C ALA A 69 -1.06 -13.82 22.20
N PRO A 70 -0.26 -13.30 23.15
CA PRO A 70 -0.78 -12.80 24.42
C PRO A 70 -1.85 -11.72 24.23
N GLU A 71 -2.74 -11.56 25.20
CA GLU A 71 -3.74 -10.50 25.14
C GLU A 71 -3.08 -9.11 25.02
N GLY A 72 -3.58 -8.28 24.10
CA GLY A 72 -3.01 -6.96 23.81
C GLY A 72 -1.76 -6.97 22.91
N SER A 73 -1.18 -8.12 22.57
CA SER A 73 0.03 -8.19 21.73
C SER A 73 -0.22 -8.02 20.23
N LEU A 74 -1.48 -7.95 19.78
CA LEU A 74 -1.86 -7.77 18.37
C LEU A 74 -2.00 -6.29 17.97
N VAL A 75 -1.10 -5.48 18.50
CA VAL A 75 -0.97 -4.05 18.22
C VAL A 75 0.32 -3.85 17.44
N PHE A 76 0.21 -3.20 16.28
CA PHE A 76 1.35 -2.99 15.40
C PHE A 76 1.58 -1.50 15.17
N HIS A 77 2.82 -1.06 15.27
CA HIS A 77 3.19 0.33 15.01
C HIS A 77 3.75 0.43 13.60
N GLU A 78 3.07 1.19 12.75
CA GLU A 78 3.57 1.59 11.45
C GLU A 78 4.23 2.97 11.57
N LYS A 79 5.48 3.08 11.14
CA LYS A 79 6.17 4.35 10.94
C LYS A 79 6.53 4.48 9.47
N ALA A 80 6.15 5.58 8.83
CA ALA A 80 6.44 5.82 7.42
C ALA A 80 7.14 7.16 7.22
N TRP A 81 8.16 7.15 6.36
CA TRP A 81 8.93 8.30 5.88
C TRP A 81 8.66 8.42 4.39
N ASN A 82 7.78 9.34 4.02
CA ASN A 82 7.37 9.57 2.65
C ASN A 82 8.13 10.77 2.06
N ALA A 83 9.27 10.51 1.43
CA ALA A 83 10.06 11.46 0.65
C ALA A 83 9.81 11.25 -0.86
N TYR A 84 8.54 11.39 -1.25
CA TYR A 84 8.08 11.06 -2.60
C TYR A 84 9.02 11.63 -3.68
N PRO A 85 9.49 10.81 -4.66
CA PRO A 85 8.94 9.52 -5.09
C PRO A 85 9.49 8.28 -4.37
N TYR A 86 10.31 8.43 -3.32
CA TYR A 86 10.70 7.33 -2.44
C TYR A 86 9.86 7.31 -1.16
N CYS A 87 9.53 6.13 -0.67
CA CYS A 87 8.85 5.97 0.61
C CYS A 87 9.37 4.75 1.33
N ARG A 88 9.61 4.89 2.64
CA ARG A 88 9.98 3.80 3.53
C ARG A 88 8.96 3.66 4.64
N THR A 89 8.39 2.48 4.79
CA THR A 89 7.48 2.12 5.87
C THR A 89 8.06 0.97 6.68
N ILE A 90 7.99 1.07 8.00
CA ILE A 90 8.43 0.05 8.96
C ILE A 90 7.28 -0.24 9.91
N VAL A 91 6.81 -1.48 9.92
CA VAL A 91 5.82 -2.01 10.85
C VAL A 91 6.53 -2.87 11.89
N THR A 92 6.26 -2.60 13.16
CA THR A 92 6.87 -3.30 14.31
C THR A 92 5.80 -3.73 15.30
N ASN A 93 6.18 -4.62 16.23
CA ASN A 93 5.31 -5.13 17.27
C ASN A 93 6.06 -5.08 18.61
N GLU A 94 5.49 -4.41 19.62
CA GLU A 94 6.17 -4.19 20.90
C GLU A 94 6.50 -5.49 21.63
N TYR A 95 5.60 -6.48 21.55
CA TYR A 95 5.78 -7.77 22.20
C TYR A 95 6.96 -8.55 21.60
N MET A 96 7.04 -8.58 20.26
CA MET A 96 8.08 -9.31 19.55
C MET A 96 9.42 -8.56 19.45
N LYS A 97 9.46 -7.25 19.73
CA LYS A 97 10.68 -6.43 19.66
C LYS A 97 11.40 -6.64 18.31
N ASP A 98 12.69 -6.93 18.35
CA ASP A 98 13.54 -7.14 17.16
C ASP A 98 13.24 -8.44 16.41
N ASP A 99 12.44 -9.35 16.97
CA ASP A 99 12.06 -10.60 16.33
C ASP A 99 10.93 -10.42 15.30
N PHE A 100 10.35 -9.22 15.17
CA PHE A 100 9.38 -8.91 14.13
C PHE A 100 9.61 -7.54 13.48
N PHE A 101 9.61 -7.53 12.15
CA PHE A 101 9.30 -6.32 11.38
C PHE A 101 8.73 -6.65 10.01
N ILE A 102 7.97 -5.71 9.46
CA ILE A 102 7.67 -5.62 8.03
C ILE A 102 8.24 -4.30 7.55
N LYS A 103 9.12 -4.33 6.54
CA LYS A 103 9.70 -3.14 5.93
C LYS A 103 9.27 -3.08 4.47
N ILE A 104 8.64 -1.98 4.09
CA ILE A 104 8.21 -1.72 2.71
C ILE A 104 8.98 -0.50 2.21
N GLU A 105 9.84 -0.71 1.23
CA GLU A 105 10.58 0.35 0.56
C GLU A 105 10.03 0.49 -0.85
N THR A 106 9.64 1.69 -1.25
CA THR A 106 8.96 1.92 -2.53
C THR A 106 9.63 3.01 -3.32
N TRP A 107 9.98 2.68 -4.57
CA TRP A 107 10.27 3.68 -5.60
C TRP A 107 9.07 3.79 -6.55
N HIS A 108 8.67 5.03 -6.84
CA HIS A 108 7.71 5.33 -7.91
C HIS A 108 8.49 5.85 -9.11
N LYS A 109 8.41 5.17 -10.25
CA LYS A 109 9.17 5.50 -11.46
C LYS A 109 8.25 5.68 -12.67
N PRO A 110 8.57 6.60 -13.60
CA PRO A 110 7.78 6.83 -14.81
C PRO A 110 8.12 5.79 -15.89
N ASP A 111 7.98 4.50 -15.57
CA ASP A 111 8.25 3.38 -16.46
C ASP A 111 7.14 2.30 -16.33
N LEU A 112 7.32 1.18 -17.03
CA LEU A 112 6.39 0.05 -17.04
C LEU A 112 6.88 -1.15 -16.22
N GLY A 113 7.70 -0.92 -15.19
CA GLY A 113 8.15 -2.00 -14.32
C GLY A 113 9.35 -2.78 -14.86
N THR A 114 10.11 -2.21 -15.79
CA THR A 114 11.23 -2.85 -16.48
C THR A 114 12.59 -2.62 -15.83
N THR A 115 12.76 -1.61 -14.98
CA THR A 115 14.01 -1.40 -14.22
C THR A 115 14.24 -2.52 -13.20
N GLU A 116 15.34 -3.24 -13.37
CA GLU A 116 15.81 -4.25 -12.42
C GLU A 116 16.55 -3.60 -11.24
N ASN A 117 16.44 -4.21 -10.05
CA ASN A 117 17.13 -3.80 -8.82
C ASN A 117 17.11 -2.28 -8.54
N VAL A 118 15.96 -1.61 -8.72
CA VAL A 118 15.82 -0.15 -8.52
C VAL A 118 16.19 0.34 -7.11
N HIS A 119 16.19 -0.58 -6.13
CA HIS A 119 16.59 -0.33 -4.74
C HIS A 119 18.10 -0.45 -4.52
N ASN A 120 18.87 -0.77 -5.55
CA ASN A 120 20.33 -0.93 -5.51
C ASN A 120 20.80 -1.90 -4.40
N LEU A 121 20.09 -3.02 -4.25
CA LEU A 121 20.51 -4.09 -3.33
C LEU A 121 21.82 -4.70 -3.82
N ASP A 122 22.63 -5.22 -2.89
CA ASP A 122 23.81 -6.00 -3.25
C ASP A 122 23.42 -7.27 -4.03
N ALA A 123 24.37 -7.80 -4.80
CA ALA A 123 24.11 -8.91 -5.72
C ALA A 123 23.64 -10.20 -5.02
N ASN A 124 24.01 -10.43 -3.75
CA ASN A 124 23.59 -11.63 -3.03
C ASN A 124 22.16 -11.49 -2.52
N THR A 125 21.83 -10.33 -1.93
CA THR A 125 20.46 -10.04 -1.51
C THR A 125 19.51 -10.05 -2.70
N TRP A 126 19.87 -9.39 -3.81
CA TRP A 126 19.02 -9.32 -5.00
C TRP A 126 18.66 -10.70 -5.58
N LYS A 127 19.60 -11.65 -5.58
CA LYS A 127 19.34 -13.03 -6.04
C LYS A 127 18.25 -13.76 -5.25
N SER A 128 18.00 -13.35 -4.01
CA SER A 128 16.96 -13.94 -3.15
C SER A 128 15.60 -13.25 -3.30
N VAL A 129 15.52 -12.15 -4.03
CA VAL A 129 14.29 -11.37 -4.21
C VAL A 129 13.44 -11.99 -5.33
N GLU A 130 12.21 -12.38 -5.00
CA GLU A 130 11.20 -12.75 -5.99
C GLU A 130 10.53 -11.49 -6.55
N VAL A 131 10.52 -11.35 -7.89
CA VAL A 131 9.80 -10.27 -8.56
C VAL A 131 8.37 -10.72 -8.86
N VAL A 132 7.41 -10.17 -8.10
CA VAL A 132 5.98 -10.38 -8.33
C VAL A 132 5.37 -9.17 -9.04
N HIS A 133 4.66 -9.42 -10.13
CA HIS A 133 3.86 -8.41 -10.82
C HIS A 133 2.41 -8.47 -10.34
N ILE A 134 1.85 -7.31 -10.00
CA ILE A 134 0.43 -7.15 -9.71
C ILE A 134 -0.22 -6.53 -10.95
N ASP A 135 -1.27 -7.17 -11.46
CA ASP A 135 -2.09 -6.65 -12.54
C ASP A 135 -3.47 -6.25 -12.00
N ILE A 136 -3.73 -4.95 -11.93
CA ILE A 136 -4.96 -4.42 -11.35
C ILE A 136 -6.21 -4.77 -12.18
N ALA A 137 -6.06 -5.12 -13.47
CA ALA A 137 -7.15 -5.54 -14.33
C ALA A 137 -7.41 -7.06 -14.30
N ASP A 138 -6.47 -7.84 -13.78
CA ASP A 138 -6.56 -9.31 -13.80
C ASP A 138 -7.44 -9.82 -12.65
N ARG A 139 -8.68 -10.21 -13.00
CA ARG A 139 -9.66 -10.76 -12.06
C ARG A 139 -9.14 -11.98 -11.29
N THR A 140 -8.20 -12.75 -11.85
CA THR A 140 -7.68 -13.96 -11.19
C THR A 140 -6.75 -13.66 -10.00
N GLN A 141 -6.27 -12.42 -9.89
CA GLN A 141 -5.42 -11.97 -8.77
C GLN A 141 -6.22 -11.45 -7.58
N VAL A 142 -7.55 -11.43 -7.67
CA VAL A 142 -8.47 -10.93 -6.64
C VAL A 142 -9.20 -12.10 -5.99
N GLU A 143 -9.11 -12.22 -4.68
CA GLU A 143 -9.82 -13.25 -3.93
C GLU A 143 -11.35 -13.07 -4.09
N PRO A 144 -12.14 -14.16 -4.19
CA PRO A 144 -13.59 -14.06 -4.38
C PRO A 144 -14.30 -13.18 -3.35
N GLY A 145 -13.85 -13.22 -2.08
CA GLY A 145 -14.43 -12.44 -0.99
C GLY A 145 -14.08 -10.94 -0.99
N ASP A 146 -13.08 -10.52 -1.78
CA ASP A 146 -12.69 -9.12 -1.90
C ASP A 146 -13.30 -8.44 -3.11
N TYR A 147 -13.83 -9.23 -4.05
CA TYR A 147 -14.27 -8.69 -5.32
C TYR A 147 -15.52 -7.83 -5.16
N LYS A 148 -15.42 -6.61 -5.65
CA LYS A 148 -16.52 -5.67 -5.81
C LYS A 148 -16.49 -5.11 -7.24
N ALA A 149 -17.64 -5.09 -7.90
CA ALA A 149 -17.72 -4.67 -9.31
C ALA A 149 -17.38 -3.19 -9.49
N GLU A 150 -17.76 -2.36 -8.51
CA GLU A 150 -17.45 -0.93 -8.45
C GLU A 150 -15.97 -0.61 -8.19
N GLU A 151 -15.20 -1.59 -7.72
CA GLU A 151 -13.74 -1.51 -7.53
C GLU A 151 -13.01 -2.36 -8.59
N ASP A 152 -13.62 -2.59 -9.76
CA ASP A 152 -13.01 -3.33 -10.86
C ASP A 152 -12.51 -2.43 -12.01
N PRO A 153 -11.18 -2.24 -12.17
CA PRO A 153 -10.60 -1.49 -13.28
C PRO A 153 -10.98 -2.04 -14.67
N ALA A 154 -11.32 -3.33 -14.77
CA ALA A 154 -11.77 -3.93 -16.03
C ALA A 154 -13.21 -3.51 -16.42
N LEU A 155 -13.97 -2.94 -15.49
CA LEU A 155 -15.34 -2.46 -15.70
C LEU A 155 -15.45 -0.93 -15.58
N PHE A 156 -14.51 -0.29 -14.90
CA PHE A 156 -14.53 1.13 -14.62
C PHE A 156 -13.90 1.98 -15.74
N GLN A 157 -14.60 3.04 -16.15
CA GLN A 157 -14.06 4.11 -16.99
C GLN A 157 -14.23 5.45 -16.29
N SER A 158 -13.14 6.20 -16.18
CA SER A 158 -13.14 7.54 -15.60
C SER A 158 -13.93 8.51 -16.47
N VAL A 159 -14.85 9.25 -15.85
CA VAL A 159 -15.60 10.30 -16.53
C VAL A 159 -14.71 11.51 -16.82
N LYS A 160 -13.79 11.85 -15.90
CA LYS A 160 -12.92 13.04 -15.98
C LYS A 160 -11.75 12.85 -16.94
N THR A 161 -11.13 11.67 -16.94
CA THR A 161 -9.89 11.40 -17.71
C THR A 161 -10.09 10.48 -18.91
N LYS A 162 -11.25 9.83 -19.03
CA LYS A 162 -11.57 8.79 -20.04
C LYS A 162 -10.72 7.52 -19.96
N ARG A 163 -9.81 7.41 -18.98
CA ARG A 163 -9.00 6.22 -18.76
C ARG A 163 -9.86 5.04 -18.30
N GLY A 164 -9.48 3.84 -18.73
CA GLY A 164 -10.26 2.62 -18.53
C GLY A 164 -11.41 2.48 -19.55
N PRO A 165 -12.10 1.33 -19.57
CA PRO A 165 -11.82 0.13 -18.78
C PRO A 165 -10.51 -0.54 -19.20
N LEU A 166 -9.83 -1.18 -18.24
CA LEU A 166 -8.56 -1.86 -18.48
C LEU A 166 -8.83 -3.29 -18.98
N GLY A 167 -8.71 -3.49 -20.30
CA GLY A 167 -8.82 -4.81 -20.91
C GLY A 167 -7.57 -5.69 -20.69
N PRO A 168 -7.58 -6.97 -21.10
CA PRO A 168 -6.46 -7.90 -20.88
C PRO A 168 -5.10 -7.46 -21.46
N ASN A 169 -5.12 -6.59 -22.48
CA ASN A 169 -3.91 -6.07 -23.14
C ASN A 169 -3.55 -4.64 -22.71
N TRP A 170 -4.20 -4.08 -21.69
CA TRP A 170 -4.09 -2.66 -21.32
C TRP A 170 -2.64 -2.19 -21.12
N LYS A 171 -1.74 -3.05 -20.60
CA LYS A 171 -0.32 -2.70 -20.42
C LYS A 171 0.43 -2.51 -21.74
N LYS A 172 0.08 -3.30 -22.77
CA LYS A 172 0.67 -3.18 -24.11
C LYS A 172 0.14 -1.92 -24.80
N GLU A 173 -1.16 -1.67 -24.68
CA GLU A 173 -1.81 -0.46 -25.18
C GLU A 173 -1.22 0.79 -24.51
N LEU A 174 -1.08 0.79 -23.18
CA LEU A 174 -0.43 1.85 -22.41
C LEU A 174 1.03 2.09 -22.80
N ALA A 175 1.75 1.03 -23.23
CA ALA A 175 3.13 1.18 -23.68
C ALA A 175 3.24 2.03 -24.95
N THR A 176 2.28 1.88 -25.87
CA THR A 176 2.22 2.59 -27.15
C THR A 176 1.45 3.91 -27.08
N ASP A 177 0.67 4.13 -26.03
CA ASP A 177 -0.08 5.36 -25.81
C ASP A 177 0.85 6.47 -25.30
N GLU A 178 1.00 7.55 -26.09
CA GLU A 178 1.80 8.73 -25.74
C GLU A 178 1.03 9.75 -24.90
N GLU A 179 -0.30 9.72 -24.96
CA GLU A 179 -1.17 10.67 -24.25
C GLU A 179 -1.52 10.17 -22.84
N CYS A 180 -1.60 8.85 -22.65
CA CYS A 180 -1.89 8.26 -21.35
C CYS A 180 -0.63 8.13 -20.48
N PRO A 181 -0.59 8.77 -19.30
CA PRO A 181 0.57 8.70 -18.43
C PRO A 181 0.73 7.32 -17.82
N LYS A 182 1.98 6.96 -17.52
CA LYS A 182 2.35 5.64 -17.03
C LYS A 182 3.38 5.72 -15.91
N MET A 183 3.25 4.83 -14.94
CA MET A 183 4.21 4.68 -13.85
C MET A 183 4.23 3.26 -13.30
N CYS A 184 5.29 2.90 -12.58
CA CYS A 184 5.39 1.66 -11.81
C CYS A 184 5.83 1.90 -10.37
N ALA A 185 5.10 1.29 -9.43
CA ALA A 185 5.43 1.25 -8.01
C ALA A 185 6.26 -0.02 -7.73
N TYR A 186 7.53 0.20 -7.39
CA TYR A 186 8.48 -0.84 -7.02
C TYR A 186 8.51 -1.03 -5.51
N LYS A 187 7.48 -1.71 -5.00
CA LYS A 187 7.33 -2.06 -3.57
C LYS A 187 8.21 -3.27 -3.24
N LEU A 188 9.33 -3.04 -2.55
CA LEU A 188 10.19 -4.07 -1.98
C LEU A 188 9.75 -4.36 -0.55
N VAL A 189 9.28 -5.58 -0.31
CA VAL A 189 8.77 -6.02 1.00
C VAL A 189 9.78 -6.96 1.66
N THR A 190 10.31 -6.56 2.80
CA THR A 190 11.19 -7.37 3.66
C THR A 190 10.45 -7.71 4.94
N ILE A 191 10.35 -8.99 5.27
CA ILE A 191 9.68 -9.45 6.49
C ILE A 191 10.68 -10.20 7.33
N LYS A 192 10.66 -9.95 8.64
CA LYS A 192 11.30 -10.78 9.65
C LYS A 192 10.24 -11.22 10.65
N PHE A 193 10.14 -12.51 10.88
CA PHE A 193 9.34 -13.06 11.98
C PHE A 193 10.07 -14.24 12.60
N LYS A 194 10.80 -14.01 13.69
CA LYS A 194 11.59 -15.03 14.37
C LYS A 194 10.79 -15.66 15.50
N TRP A 195 10.10 -16.75 15.18
CA TRP A 195 9.40 -17.58 16.17
C TRP A 195 9.63 -19.06 15.86
N TRP A 196 10.10 -19.81 16.86
CA TRP A 196 10.43 -21.22 16.69
C TRP A 196 9.23 -22.05 16.20
N GLY A 197 9.41 -22.72 15.06
CA GLY A 197 8.38 -23.55 14.43
C GLY A 197 7.33 -22.80 13.60
N LEU A 198 7.34 -21.46 13.58
CA LEU A 198 6.33 -20.67 12.86
C LEU A 198 6.90 -19.67 11.84
N GLN A 199 8.22 -19.41 11.86
CA GLN A 199 8.90 -18.44 11.00
C GLN A 199 8.42 -18.46 9.54
N ASN A 200 8.79 -19.50 8.79
CA ASN A 200 8.50 -19.57 7.36
C ASN A 200 7.00 -19.51 7.05
N LYS A 201 6.15 -20.07 7.93
CA LYS A 201 4.69 -20.07 7.72
C LYS A 201 4.11 -18.66 7.83
N VAL A 202 4.55 -17.90 8.82
CA VAL A 202 4.06 -16.54 9.06
C VAL A 202 4.67 -15.55 8.07
N GLU A 203 5.96 -15.65 7.75
CA GLU A 203 6.59 -14.78 6.73
C GLU A 203 5.89 -14.94 5.37
N ASN A 204 5.64 -16.18 4.93
CA ASN A 204 4.90 -16.44 3.69
C ASN A 204 3.44 -15.98 3.75
N PHE A 205 2.79 -16.10 4.92
CA PHE A 205 1.44 -15.59 5.11
C PHE A 205 1.40 -14.07 4.95
N ILE A 206 2.33 -13.35 5.58
CA ILE A 206 2.43 -11.89 5.50
C ILE A 206 2.71 -11.46 4.05
N GLN A 207 3.65 -12.10 3.35
CA GLN A 207 3.89 -11.80 1.92
C GLN A 207 2.61 -11.90 1.07
N LYS A 208 1.80 -12.95 1.31
CA LYS A 208 0.52 -13.12 0.60
C LYS A 208 -0.49 -12.02 0.95
N GLN A 209 -0.56 -11.61 2.22
CA GLN A 209 -1.44 -10.51 2.63
C GLN A 209 -0.98 -9.17 2.07
N GLU A 210 0.31 -8.86 2.07
CA GLU A 210 0.85 -7.64 1.45
C GLU A 210 0.53 -7.60 -0.04
N LYS A 211 0.69 -8.72 -0.76
CA LYS A 211 0.26 -8.84 -2.15
C LYS A 211 -1.24 -8.56 -2.30
N ARG A 212 -2.08 -9.17 -1.48
CA ARG A 212 -3.55 -8.98 -1.49
C ARG A 212 -3.93 -7.51 -1.23
N ILE A 213 -3.33 -6.89 -0.21
CA ILE A 213 -3.53 -5.48 0.13
C ILE A 213 -3.14 -4.60 -1.06
N PHE A 214 -1.95 -4.82 -1.64
CA PHE A 214 -1.52 -4.04 -2.80
C PHE A 214 -2.43 -4.23 -4.01
N THR A 215 -2.92 -5.45 -4.29
CA THR A 215 -3.86 -5.69 -5.39
C THR A 215 -5.14 -4.89 -5.18
N ASN A 216 -5.78 -5.02 -4.03
CA ASN A 216 -7.07 -4.37 -3.75
C ASN A 216 -6.92 -2.85 -3.67
N PHE A 217 -5.90 -2.35 -2.98
CA PHE A 217 -5.62 -0.92 -2.84
C PHE A 217 -5.43 -0.24 -4.19
N HIS A 218 -4.66 -0.82 -5.11
CA HIS A 218 -4.39 -0.17 -6.39
C HIS A 218 -5.57 -0.29 -7.37
N ARG A 219 -6.42 -1.32 -7.24
CA ARG A 219 -7.70 -1.40 -7.94
C ARG A 219 -8.64 -0.27 -7.50
N GLN A 220 -8.80 -0.10 -6.19
CA GLN A 220 -9.57 0.99 -5.60
C GLN A 220 -9.03 2.36 -6.01
N LEU A 221 -7.71 2.57 -5.91
CA LEU A 221 -7.06 3.82 -6.32
C LEU A 221 -7.42 4.20 -7.75
N PHE A 222 -7.38 3.24 -8.69
CA PHE A 222 -7.76 3.52 -10.07
C PHE A 222 -9.26 3.79 -10.22
N CYS A 223 -10.14 2.98 -9.63
CA CYS A 223 -11.59 3.18 -9.70
C CYS A 223 -12.05 4.45 -8.98
N TRP A 224 -11.24 5.01 -8.09
CA TRP A 224 -11.52 6.28 -7.42
C TRP A 224 -10.88 7.49 -8.10
N ILE A 225 -10.27 7.33 -9.28
CA ILE A 225 -9.57 8.43 -9.98
C ILE A 225 -10.42 9.70 -10.13
N ASP A 226 -11.71 9.58 -10.43
CA ASP A 226 -12.58 10.74 -10.56
C ASP A 226 -12.76 11.51 -9.25
N LYS A 227 -12.53 10.87 -8.09
CA LYS A 227 -12.62 11.50 -6.77
C LYS A 227 -11.36 12.28 -6.38
N TRP A 228 -10.19 11.88 -6.89
CA TRP A 228 -8.91 12.45 -6.45
C TRP A 228 -8.08 13.15 -7.51
N ILE A 229 -8.35 12.94 -8.80
CA ILE A 229 -7.49 13.44 -9.89
C ILE A 229 -7.36 14.97 -9.96
N GLU A 230 -8.35 15.69 -9.44
CA GLU A 230 -8.37 17.16 -9.38
C GLU A 230 -7.99 17.72 -8.01
N LEU A 231 -7.67 16.86 -7.04
CA LEU A 231 -7.27 17.32 -5.71
C LEU A 231 -5.85 17.85 -5.72
N THR A 232 -5.63 18.94 -4.99
CA THR A 232 -4.30 19.45 -4.71
C THR A 232 -3.69 18.76 -3.50
N MET A 233 -2.37 18.89 -3.32
CA MET A 233 -1.73 18.43 -2.08
C MET A 233 -2.27 19.14 -0.83
N GLU A 234 -2.73 20.39 -0.95
CA GLU A 234 -3.36 21.12 0.15
C GLU A 234 -4.72 20.49 0.54
N ASP A 235 -5.53 20.12 -0.46
CA ASP A 235 -6.79 19.40 -0.22
C ASP A 235 -6.54 18.07 0.49
N ILE A 236 -5.49 17.35 0.08
CA ILE A 236 -5.08 16.10 0.73
C ILE A 236 -4.71 16.33 2.20
N ARG A 237 -3.96 17.38 2.54
CA ARG A 237 -3.62 17.66 3.94
C ARG A 237 -4.85 17.93 4.79
N ARG A 238 -5.79 18.71 4.27
CA ARG A 238 -7.07 18.96 4.95
C ARG A 238 -7.85 17.66 5.17
N MET A 239 -7.89 16.79 4.15
CA MET A 239 -8.54 15.48 4.25
C MET A 239 -7.87 14.55 5.25
N GLU A 240 -6.54 14.54 5.35
CA GLU A 240 -5.80 13.75 6.34
C GLU A 240 -6.16 14.19 7.77
N ASP A 241 -6.23 15.50 8.02
CA ASP A 241 -6.62 16.08 9.31
C ASP A 241 -8.07 15.73 9.69
N GLU A 242 -9.00 15.79 8.73
CA GLU A 242 -10.39 15.38 8.91
C GLU A 242 -10.50 13.88 9.20
N THR A 243 -9.78 13.06 8.41
CA THR A 243 -9.75 11.61 8.57
C THR A 243 -9.20 11.21 9.94
N GLN A 244 -8.15 11.88 10.42
CA GLN A 244 -7.62 11.62 11.76
C GLN A 244 -8.71 11.82 12.83
N LYS A 245 -9.45 12.93 12.77
CA LYS A 245 -10.53 13.23 13.73
C LYS A 245 -11.67 12.21 13.66
N GLU A 246 -12.05 11.80 12.45
CA GLU A 246 -13.09 10.77 12.26
C GLU A 246 -12.66 9.41 12.83
N LEU A 247 -11.42 8.98 12.57
CA LEU A 247 -10.88 7.72 13.09
C LEU A 247 -10.80 7.72 14.63
N GLU A 248 -10.49 8.87 15.23
CA GLU A 248 -10.51 9.04 16.69
C GLU A 248 -11.93 8.97 17.27
N ALA A 249 -12.96 9.45 16.55
CA ALA A 249 -14.34 9.47 17.02
C ALA A 249 -15.05 8.10 16.91
N VAL A 250 -14.65 7.26 15.96
CA VAL A 250 -15.28 5.94 15.70
C VAL A 250 -14.62 4.81 16.51
N ARG A 251 -13.51 5.10 17.22
CA ARG A 251 -12.81 4.15 18.09
C ARG A 251 -13.44 4.06 19.47
#